data_AF-A0A1Z9TL72-F1
#
_entry.id   AF-A0A1Z9TL72-F1
#
_cell.length_a   1.000
_cell.length_b   1.000
_cell.length_c   1.000
_cell.angle_alpha   90.00
_cell.angle_beta   90.00
_cell.angle_gamma   90.00
#
_symmetry.space_group_name_H-M   'P 1'
#
loop_
_entity.id
_entity.type
_entity.pdbx_description
1 polymer ?
#
loop_
_entity_poly.entity_id
_entity_poly.type
_entity_poly.pdbx_seq_one_letter_code
_entity_poly.pdbx_strand_id
1 'polypeptide(L)'
;MNESFWIEIDTLKVGILRNPYERVIHLYKESWDWIGLEKWIEKTTITSQLELSKECDVVVCLESWEDDFKSLGITPDKNSMNKLCKHYSEDYRRWYSQNLKTLVRPIVVQDLTTFGYRF
;
A
#
# COMPACT_ATOMS: atom_id res chain seq x y z
N MET A 1 5.51 13.38 0.97
CA MET A 1 5.61 11.92 0.78
C MET A 1 5.77 11.29 2.14
N ASN A 2 4.68 10.83 2.77
CA ASN A 2 4.78 9.87 3.87
C ASN A 2 4.52 8.51 3.24
N GLU A 3 5.59 7.83 2.86
CA GLU A 3 5.53 6.58 2.10
C GLU A 3 5.05 5.38 2.92
N SER A 4 4.84 5.54 4.23
CA SER A 4 4.57 4.46 5.17
C SER A 4 3.24 4.70 5.89
N PHE A 5 2.21 3.95 5.49
CA PHE A 5 0.93 3.93 6.20
C PHE A 5 1.04 2.92 7.34
N TRP A 6 1.71 3.31 8.43
CA TRP A 6 1.65 2.57 9.69
C TRP A 6 0.73 3.32 10.66
N ILE A 7 0.15 2.57 11.58
CA ILE A 7 -0.62 3.11 12.70
C ILE A 7 0.00 2.60 14.00
N GLU A 8 0.03 3.46 15.00
CA GLU A 8 0.40 3.07 16.36
C GLU A 8 -0.87 2.76 17.14
N ILE A 9 -0.93 1.56 17.71
CA ILE A 9 -2.00 1.14 18.62
C ILE A 9 -1.33 0.70 19.91
N ASP A 10 -1.62 1.43 20.99
CA ASP A 10 -0.98 1.31 22.30
C ASP A 10 0.54 1.47 22.25
N THR A 11 1.28 0.36 22.08
CA THR A 11 2.74 0.30 21.94
C THR A 11 3.20 -0.47 20.69
N LEU A 12 2.27 -0.90 19.84
CA LEU A 12 2.55 -1.67 18.63
C LEU A 12 2.49 -0.76 17.40
N LYS A 13 3.55 -0.81 16.59
CA LYS A 13 3.58 -0.20 15.27
C LYS A 13 3.06 -1.20 14.25
N VAL A 14 1.82 -0.99 13.81
CA VAL A 14 1.13 -1.83 12.83
C VAL A 14 1.36 -1.26 11.44
N GLY A 15 2.09 -1.99 10.60
CA GLY A 15 2.24 -1.66 9.19
C GLY A 15 0.98 -2.03 8.40
N ILE A 16 0.41 -1.09 7.66
CA ILE A 16 -0.72 -1.37 6.77
C ILE A 16 -0.16 -1.61 5.36
N LEU A 17 -0.31 -2.84 4.90
CA LEU A 17 0.01 -3.24 3.54
C LEU A 17 -1.21 -3.05 2.65
N ARG A 18 -1.01 -2.74 1.39
CA ARG A 18 -2.08 -2.69 0.38
C ARG A 18 -1.63 -3.39 -0.88
N ASN A 19 -2.57 -3.73 -1.77
CA ASN A 19 -2.20 -4.28 -3.06
C ASN A 19 -1.12 -3.41 -3.75
N PRO A 20 0.04 -3.97 -4.11
CA PRO A 20 1.17 -3.20 -4.63
C PRO A 20 0.84 -2.36 -5.87
N TYR A 21 -0.07 -2.79 -6.72
CA TYR A 21 -0.51 -2.01 -7.88
C TYR A 21 -1.42 -0.85 -7.48
N GLU A 22 -2.32 -1.10 -6.53
CA GLU A 22 -3.19 -0.07 -5.98
C GLU A 22 -2.38 1.02 -5.26
N ARG A 23 -1.32 0.62 -4.54
CA ARG A 23 -0.33 1.51 -3.92
C ARG A 23 0.32 2.45 -4.92
N VAL A 24 0.79 1.95 -6.05
CA VAL A 24 1.48 2.77 -7.06
C VAL A 24 0.56 3.87 -7.60
N ILE A 25 -0.71 3.54 -7.88
CA ILE A 25 -1.71 4.53 -8.31
C ILE A 25 -2.02 5.54 -7.20
N HIS A 26 -2.12 5.08 -5.96
CA HIS A 26 -2.33 5.97 -4.83
C HIS A 26 -1.17 6.96 -4.67
N LEU A 27 0.08 6.49 -4.69
CA LEU A 27 1.27 7.33 -4.61
C LEU A 27 1.35 8.32 -5.78
N TYR A 28 0.99 7.89 -6.99
CA TYR A 28 0.90 8.80 -8.14
C TYR A 28 -0.11 9.92 -7.89
N LYS A 29 -1.32 9.60 -7.43
CA LYS A 29 -2.35 10.60 -7.12
C LYS A 29 -1.91 11.54 -6.00
N GLU A 30 -1.24 11.02 -4.97
CA GLU A 30 -0.71 11.83 -3.86
C GLU A 30 0.53 12.65 -4.21
N SER A 31 1.23 12.33 -5.29
CA SER A 31 2.41 13.09 -5.72
C SER A 31 2.04 14.47 -6.27
N TRP A 32 0.79 14.65 -6.74
CA TRP A 32 0.35 15.81 -7.51
C TRP A 32 1.22 16.11 -8.75
N ASP A 33 2.05 15.16 -9.21
CA ASP A 33 2.91 15.29 -10.38
C ASP A 33 2.25 14.60 -11.59
N TRP A 34 1.30 15.31 -12.21
CA TRP A 34 0.41 14.82 -13.26
C TRP A 34 1.09 14.70 -14.65
N ILE A 35 2.35 14.30 -14.69
CA ILE A 35 3.16 14.14 -15.92
C ILE A 35 2.83 12.86 -16.71
N GLY A 36 1.82 12.12 -16.30
CA GLY A 36 1.47 10.80 -16.80
C GLY A 36 2.13 9.70 -15.98
N LEU A 37 1.38 8.63 -15.73
CA LEU A 37 1.79 7.55 -14.83
C LEU A 37 3.11 6.89 -15.27
N GLU A 38 3.30 6.63 -16.57
CA GLU A 38 4.53 6.03 -17.10
C GLU A 38 5.78 6.87 -16.78
N LYS A 39 5.76 8.16 -17.13
CA LYS A 39 6.87 9.09 -16.85
C LYS A 39 7.10 9.27 -15.36
N TRP A 40 6.03 9.26 -14.57
CA TRP A 40 6.13 9.36 -13.12
C TRP A 40 6.80 8.13 -12.51
N ILE A 41 6.49 6.93 -13.00
CA ILE A 41 7.15 5.68 -12.58
C ILE A 41 8.64 5.70 -12.92
N GLU A 42 9.02 6.19 -14.10
CA GLU A 42 10.42 6.26 -14.53
C GLU A 42 11.25 7.25 -13.70
N LYS A 43 10.63 8.33 -13.22
CA LYS A 43 11.27 9.38 -12.44
C LYS A 43 11.29 9.07 -10.94
N THR A 44 10.27 8.36 -10.44
CA THR A 44 10.04 8.16 -9.01
C THR A 44 10.66 6.86 -8.54
N THR A 45 11.48 6.92 -7.49
CA THR A 45 11.93 5.73 -6.78
C THR A 45 10.87 5.36 -5.76
N ILE A 46 10.18 4.24 -5.96
CA ILE A 46 9.14 3.75 -5.04
C ILE A 46 9.76 2.71 -4.13
N THR A 47 9.84 3.02 -2.84
CA THR A 47 10.31 2.08 -1.81
C THR A 47 9.33 0.91 -1.69
N SER A 48 9.84 -0.32 -1.60
CA SER A 48 9.05 -1.54 -1.40
C SER A 48 8.30 -1.54 -0.06
N GLN A 49 7.07 -2.07 0.00
CA GLN A 49 6.35 -2.18 1.28
C GLN A 49 7.08 -3.11 2.25
N LEU A 50 7.76 -4.14 1.74
CA LEU A 50 8.62 -5.00 2.56
C LEU A 50 9.67 -4.20 3.33
N GLU A 51 10.33 -3.25 2.66
CA GLU A 51 11.35 -2.41 3.30
C GLU A 51 10.72 -1.47 4.32
N LEU A 52 9.56 -0.88 4.00
CA LEU A 52 8.85 0.04 4.89
C LEU A 52 8.27 -0.65 6.13
N SER A 53 7.92 -1.93 6.02
CA SER A 53 7.38 -2.71 7.13
C SER A 53 8.43 -3.31 8.05
N LYS A 54 9.74 -3.20 7.76
CA LYS A 54 10.81 -3.78 8.61
C LYS A 54 10.82 -3.24 10.04
N GLU A 55 10.38 -2.00 10.22
CA GLU A 55 10.30 -1.36 11.53
C GLU A 55 8.93 -1.50 12.21
N CYS A 56 8.02 -2.28 11.62
CA CYS A 56 6.70 -2.52 12.20
C CYS A 56 6.73 -3.84 13.00
N ASP A 57 6.04 -3.86 14.14
CA ASP A 57 5.93 -5.06 14.99
C ASP A 57 5.03 -6.11 14.33
N VAL A 58 3.98 -5.65 13.65
CA VAL A 58 3.01 -6.47 12.95
C VAL A 58 2.59 -5.81 11.64
N VAL A 59 2.13 -6.61 10.68
CA VAL A 59 1.60 -6.12 9.40
C VAL A 59 0.19 -6.66 9.18
N VAL A 60 -0.67 -5.83 8.62
CA VAL A 60 -2.05 -6.18 8.24
C VAL A 60 -2.33 -5.71 6.82
N CYS A 61 -3.21 -6.41 6.11
CA CYS A 61 -3.58 -6.01 4.75
C CYS A 61 -4.79 -5.07 4.81
N LEU A 62 -4.76 -4.00 4.00
CA LEU A 62 -5.82 -3.01 3.92
C LEU A 62 -7.13 -3.62 3.41
N GLU A 63 -7.06 -4.68 2.62
CA GLU A 63 -8.20 -5.43 2.10
C GLU A 63 -8.91 -6.27 3.18
N SER A 64 -8.17 -6.77 4.16
CA SER A 64 -8.63 -7.69 5.21
C SER A 64 -8.43 -7.13 6.61
N TRP A 65 -8.31 -5.81 6.73
CA TRP A 65 -7.88 -5.17 7.98
C TRP A 65 -8.78 -5.55 9.16
N GLU A 66 -10.10 -5.58 8.98
CA GLU A 66 -11.04 -5.96 10.05
C GLU A 66 -10.77 -7.37 10.61
N ASP A 67 -10.56 -8.34 9.73
CA ASP A 67 -10.28 -9.72 10.10
C ASP A 67 -8.87 -9.88 10.70
N ASP A 68 -7.89 -9.14 10.18
CA ASP A 68 -6.51 -9.14 10.67
C ASP A 68 -6.44 -8.53 12.08
N PHE A 69 -7.08 -7.39 12.33
CA PHE A 69 -7.15 -6.78 13.67
C PHE A 69 -7.87 -7.69 14.67
N LYS A 70 -8.97 -8.33 14.25
CA LYS A 70 -9.68 -9.29 15.09
C LYS A 70 -8.82 -10.51 15.43
N SER A 71 -8.06 -11.02 14.48
CA SER A 71 -7.16 -12.17 14.67
C SER A 71 -5.98 -11.82 15.58
N LEU A 72 -5.51 -10.57 15.53
CA LEU A 72 -4.45 -10.05 16.40
C LEU A 72 -4.97 -9.62 17.78
N GLY A 73 -6.29 -9.59 18.00
CA GLY A 73 -6.90 -9.12 19.24
C GLY A 73 -6.71 -7.61 19.47
N ILE A 74 -6.48 -6.86 18.40
CA ILE A 74 -6.21 -5.42 18.43
C ILE A 74 -7.49 -4.66 18.05
N THR A 75 -7.83 -3.61 18.79
CA THR A 75 -8.96 -2.73 18.45
C THR A 75 -8.43 -1.36 18.03
N PRO A 76 -8.45 -1.02 16.72
CA PRO A 76 -8.01 0.29 16.26
C PRO A 76 -8.92 1.39 16.79
N ASP A 77 -8.33 2.55 17.09
CA ASP A 77 -9.09 3.72 17.51
C ASP A 77 -9.93 4.30 16.36
N LYS A 78 -10.89 5.17 16.69
CA LYS A 78 -11.80 5.74 15.69
C LYS A 78 -11.07 6.53 14.59
N ASN A 79 -9.92 7.14 14.89
CA ASN A 79 -9.14 7.85 13.89
C ASN A 79 -8.43 6.89 12.93
N SER A 80 -7.85 5.80 13.44
CA SER A 80 -7.24 4.76 12.60
C SER A 80 -8.28 4.10 11.69
N MET A 81 -9.47 3.77 12.21
CA MET A 81 -10.57 3.25 11.38
C MET A 81 -10.96 4.21 10.26
N ASN A 82 -11.12 5.51 10.57
CA ASN A 82 -11.45 6.51 9.55
C ASN A 82 -10.38 6.65 8.46
N LYS A 83 -9.10 6.45 8.81
CA LYS A 83 -8.01 6.43 7.82
C LYS A 83 -8.12 5.18 6.95
N LEU A 84 -8.27 3.99 7.53
CA LEU A 84 -8.38 2.73 6.79
C LEU A 84 -9.53 2.75 5.78
N CYS A 85 -10.72 3.20 6.18
CA CYS A 85 -11.90 3.23 5.29
C CYS A 85 -11.81 4.24 4.12
N LYS A 86 -10.99 5.28 4.22
CA LYS A 86 -10.91 6.34 3.18
C LYS A 86 -9.93 6.03 2.06
N HIS A 87 -8.99 5.12 2.27
CA HIS A 87 -7.83 4.96 1.40
C HIS A 87 -7.88 3.74 0.48
N TYR A 88 -8.95 2.92 0.56
CA TYR A 88 -9.17 1.78 -0.33
C TYR A 88 -9.78 2.22 -1.67
N SER A 89 -9.07 2.00 -2.77
CA SER A 89 -9.55 2.36 -4.12
C SER A 89 -9.47 1.18 -5.07
N GLU A 90 -10.59 0.49 -5.33
CA GLU A 90 -10.64 -0.66 -6.27
C GLU A 90 -10.41 -0.29 -7.75
N ASP A 91 -10.56 0.99 -8.10
CA ASP A 91 -10.50 1.46 -9.50
C ASP A 91 -9.09 1.45 -10.13
N TYR A 92 -8.04 1.11 -9.36
CA TYR A 92 -6.65 1.12 -9.84
C TYR A 92 -6.44 0.24 -11.09
N ARG A 93 -7.21 -0.85 -11.23
CA ARG A 93 -7.09 -1.78 -12.37
C ARG A 93 -7.30 -1.10 -13.72
N ARG A 94 -8.15 -0.06 -13.77
CA ARG A 94 -8.46 0.70 -15.00
C ARG A 94 -7.31 1.58 -15.48
N TRP A 95 -6.32 1.83 -14.61
CA TRP A 95 -5.15 2.65 -14.93
C TRP A 95 -4.07 1.86 -15.67
N TYR A 96 -4.11 0.52 -15.60
CA TYR A 96 -3.03 -0.33 -16.08
C TYR A 96 -3.27 -0.87 -17.49
N SER A 97 -2.58 -0.29 -18.46
CA SER A 97 -2.32 -0.93 -19.76
C SER A 97 -1.32 -2.09 -19.61
N GLN A 98 -1.22 -2.95 -20.63
CA GLN A 98 -0.24 -4.05 -20.63
C GLN A 98 1.21 -3.56 -20.50
N ASN A 99 1.51 -2.40 -21.11
CA ASN A 99 2.84 -1.78 -21.04
C ASN A 99 3.13 -1.28 -19.63
N LEU A 100 2.17 -0.59 -19.00
CA LEU A 100 2.29 -0.10 -17.63
C LEU A 100 2.49 -1.24 -16.61
N LYS A 101 1.81 -2.38 -16.80
CA LYS A 101 2.05 -3.57 -15.96
C LYS A 101 3.50 -4.04 -16.06
N THR A 102 4.09 -4.00 -17.24
CA THR A 102 5.49 -4.39 -17.46
C THR A 102 6.45 -3.43 -16.78
N LEU A 103 6.19 -2.12 -16.84
CA LEU A 103 6.97 -1.08 -16.17
C LEU A 103 6.87 -1.17 -14.64
N VAL A 104 5.67 -1.43 -14.10
CA VAL A 104 5.45 -1.50 -12.66
C VAL A 104 5.88 -2.83 -12.05
N ARG A 105 5.89 -3.92 -12.82
CA ARG A 105 6.28 -5.26 -12.36
C ARG A 105 7.54 -5.30 -11.49
N PRO A 106 8.70 -4.72 -11.86
CA PRO A 106 9.89 -4.75 -11.02
C PRO A 106 9.71 -4.07 -9.66
N ILE A 107 8.83 -3.07 -9.57
CA ILE A 107 8.51 -2.37 -8.32
C ILE A 107 7.66 -3.26 -7.41
N VAL A 108 6.65 -3.91 -7.99
CA VAL A 108 5.64 -4.63 -7.20
C VAL A 108 5.97 -6.10 -6.95
N VAL A 109 6.83 -6.73 -7.75
CA VAL A 109 7.09 -8.19 -7.66
C VAL A 109 7.61 -8.61 -6.29
N GLN A 110 8.42 -7.79 -5.64
CA GLN A 110 8.93 -8.07 -4.30
C GLN A 110 7.80 -8.10 -3.27
N ASP A 111 6.90 -7.12 -3.31
CA ASP A 111 5.74 -7.07 -2.41
C ASP A 111 4.73 -8.18 -2.71
N LEU A 112 4.47 -8.48 -3.99
CA LEU A 112 3.57 -9.55 -4.41
C LEU A 112 4.05 -10.92 -3.92
N THR A 113 5.35 -11.20 -4.07
CA THR A 113 5.94 -12.47 -3.67
C THR A 113 6.02 -12.63 -2.15
N THR A 114 6.27 -11.54 -1.43
CA THR A 114 6.42 -11.59 0.04
C THR A 114 5.09 -11.68 0.75
N PHE A 115 4.09 -10.90 0.32
CA PHE A 115 2.80 -10.80 1.00
C PHE A 115 1.68 -11.61 0.34
N GLY A 116 1.98 -12.33 -0.74
CA GLY A 116 1.03 -13.24 -1.40
C GLY A 116 -0.07 -12.57 -2.21
N TYR A 117 0.03 -11.26 -2.45
CA TYR A 117 -0.92 -10.53 -3.29
C TYR A 117 -0.94 -11.09 -4.72
N ARG A 118 -2.13 -11.15 -5.30
CA ARG A 118 -2.36 -11.49 -6.71
C ARG A 118 -2.94 -10.29 -7.45
N PHE A 119 -2.54 -10.12 -8.70
CA PHE A 119 -3.08 -9.10 -9.58
C PHE A 119 -4.42 -9.55 -10.19
#